data_AF-A0A2N2EHV4-F1
#
_entry.id   AF-A0A2N2EHV4-F1
#
_cell.length_a   1.000
_cell.length_b   1.000
_cell.length_c   1.000
_cell.angle_alpha   90.00
_cell.angle_beta   90.00
_cell.angle_gamma   90.00
#
_symmetry.space_group_name_H-M   'P 1'
#
loop_
_entity.id
_entity.type
_entity.pdbx_description
1 polymer ?
#
loop_
_entity_poly.entity_id
_entity_poly.type
_entity_poly.pdbx_seq_one_letter_code
_entity_poly.pdbx_strand_id
1 'polypeptide(L)'
;MFILKIIVLVMIGFGSGVVISGGIFAFIAILGVIPRMAQKTKTEKSMSIYEDCILYGGIFGGITLITPIQFGLGPIGLMLIGLFTGVFVGSVAVSIAEVLDVVPILTRRIYLKKGLVFLMLCLAIGKMTGSLLYYLVQGFYTD
;
A
#
# COMPACT_ATOMS: atom_id res chain seq x y z
N MET A 1 -9.66 -39.17 2.57
CA MET A 1 -9.73 -38.11 1.52
C MET A 1 -10.05 -36.72 2.10
N PHE A 2 -10.96 -36.59 3.08
CA PHE A 2 -11.33 -35.30 3.70
C PHE A 2 -10.18 -34.62 4.48
N ILE A 3 -9.45 -35.37 5.30
CA ILE A 3 -8.33 -34.85 6.11
C ILE A 3 -7.19 -34.29 5.25
N LEU A 4 -6.85 -34.96 4.14
CA LEU A 4 -5.82 -34.49 3.22
C LEU A 4 -6.18 -33.15 2.59
N LYS A 5 -7.48 -32.96 2.25
CA LYS A 5 -8.00 -31.71 1.71
C LYS A 5 -7.90 -30.56 2.72
N ILE A 6 -8.20 -30.83 4.00
CA ILE A 6 -8.08 -29.82 5.08
C ILE A 6 -6.62 -29.39 5.25
N ILE A 7 -5.69 -30.35 5.31
CA ILE A 7 -4.27 -30.07 5.50
C ILE A 7 -3.74 -29.19 4.36
N VAL A 8 -4.10 -29.50 3.12
CA VAL A 8 -3.72 -28.69 1.95
C VAL A 8 -4.35 -27.29 2.01
N LEU A 9 -5.62 -27.17 2.42
CA LEU A 9 -6.27 -25.86 2.56
C LEU A 9 -5.61 -25.00 3.64
N VAL A 10 -5.24 -25.60 4.77
CA VAL A 10 -4.54 -24.91 5.86
C VAL A 10 -3.16 -24.43 5.41
N MET A 11 -2.40 -25.26 4.68
CA MET A 11 -1.10 -24.88 4.11
C MET A 11 -1.24 -23.70 3.14
N ILE A 12 -2.21 -23.75 2.22
CA ILE A 12 -2.43 -22.68 1.23
C ILE A 12 -2.89 -21.40 1.93
N GLY A 13 -3.85 -21.51 2.86
CA GLY A 13 -4.36 -20.38 3.63
C GLY A 13 -3.25 -19.71 4.45
N PHE A 14 -2.46 -20.50 5.17
CA PHE A 14 -1.32 -20.01 5.94
C PHE A 14 -0.25 -19.37 5.05
N GLY A 15 0.13 -20.04 3.96
CA GLY A 15 1.09 -19.52 2.99
C GLY A 15 0.66 -18.19 2.38
N SER A 16 -0.60 -18.09 1.95
CA SER A 16 -1.17 -16.85 1.42
C SER A 16 -1.18 -15.74 2.47
N GLY A 17 -1.52 -16.04 3.73
CA GLY A 17 -1.53 -15.06 4.82
C GLY A 17 -0.15 -14.47 5.10
N VAL A 18 0.89 -15.30 5.12
CA VAL A 18 2.28 -14.86 5.33
C VAL A 18 2.78 -13.98 4.17
N VAL A 19 2.45 -14.34 2.93
CA VAL A 19 2.83 -13.54 1.75
C VAL A 19 2.13 -12.18 1.74
N ILE A 20 0.83 -12.15 2.06
CA ILE A 20 0.04 -10.91 2.08
C ILE A 20 0.52 -9.98 3.21
N SER A 21 0.75 -10.50 4.42
CA SER A 21 1.21 -9.68 5.55
C SER A 21 2.60 -9.09 5.29
N GLY A 22 3.53 -9.91 4.77
CA GLY A 22 4.85 -9.46 4.37
C GLY A 22 4.79 -8.38 3.27
N GLY A 23 3.93 -8.56 2.27
CA GLY A 23 3.75 -7.61 1.18
C GLY A 23 3.22 -6.24 1.65
N ILE A 24 2.18 -6.23 2.49
CA ILE A 24 1.59 -4.99 3.01
C ILE A 24 2.57 -4.26 3.93
N PHE A 25 3.25 -4.99 4.82
CA PHE A 25 4.23 -4.39 5.72
C PHE A 25 5.43 -3.81 4.96
N ALA A 26 5.98 -4.57 3.99
CA ALA A 26 7.05 -4.10 3.13
C ALA A 26 6.63 -2.87 2.33
N PHE A 27 5.41 -2.84 1.78
CA PHE A 27 4.88 -1.69 1.05
C PHE A 27 4.83 -0.43 1.93
N ILE A 28 4.26 -0.52 3.13
CA ILE A 28 4.13 0.62 4.06
C ILE A 28 5.52 1.10 4.52
N ALA A 29 6.44 0.18 4.79
CA ALA A 29 7.80 0.49 5.20
C ALA A 29 8.62 1.16 4.06
N ILE A 30 8.56 0.63 2.84
CA ILE A 30 9.28 1.16 1.66
C ILE A 30 8.76 2.54 1.26
N LEU A 31 7.45 2.75 1.29
CA LEU A 31 6.90 4.09 1.06
C LEU A 31 7.38 5.10 2.11
N GLY A 32 7.76 4.63 3.29
CA GLY A 32 8.27 5.48 4.36
C GLY A 32 7.16 6.19 5.13
N VAL A 33 5.94 5.64 5.15
CA VAL A 33 4.80 6.22 5.87
C VAL A 33 5.11 6.32 7.38
N ILE A 34 5.63 5.24 7.95
CA ILE A 34 5.99 5.12 9.38
C ILE A 34 7.09 6.12 9.76
N PRO A 35 8.29 6.09 9.13
CA PRO A 35 9.36 7.01 9.52
C PRO A 35 8.97 8.47 9.33
N ARG A 36 8.13 8.81 8.33
CA ARG A 36 7.66 10.20 8.14
C ARG A 36 6.71 10.66 9.22
N MET A 37 5.78 9.80 9.64
CA MET A 37 4.89 10.10 10.77
C MET A 37 5.71 10.31 12.05
N ALA A 38 6.71 9.47 12.29
CA ALA A 38 7.61 9.60 13.43
C ALA A 38 8.45 10.89 13.37
N GLN A 39 9.00 11.24 12.20
CA GLN A 39 9.78 12.46 11.97
C GLN A 39 8.94 13.74 12.15
N LYS A 40 7.75 13.80 11.53
CA LYS A 40 6.81 14.94 11.67
C LYS A 40 6.38 15.17 13.12
N THR A 41 6.20 14.08 13.87
CA THR A 41 5.78 14.11 15.29
C THR A 41 6.99 14.23 16.23
N LYS A 42 8.23 14.35 15.70
CA LYS A 42 9.49 14.36 16.47
C LYS A 42 9.62 13.19 17.46
N THR A 43 8.98 12.06 17.15
CA THR A 43 8.90 10.89 18.03
C THR A 43 9.58 9.68 17.36
N GLU A 44 10.80 9.90 16.86
CA GLU A 44 11.59 8.84 16.20
C GLU A 44 11.97 7.71 17.16
N LYS A 45 12.13 8.04 18.45
CA LYS A 45 12.45 7.06 19.51
C LYS A 45 11.34 6.04 19.76
N SER A 46 10.11 6.31 19.32
CA SER A 46 8.95 5.44 19.55
C SER A 46 8.42 4.83 18.25
N MET A 47 9.29 4.56 17.27
CA MET A 47 8.90 3.94 15.99
C MET A 47 8.13 2.61 16.17
N SER A 48 8.51 1.81 17.17
CA SER A 48 7.84 0.54 17.50
C SER A 48 6.34 0.72 17.79
N ILE A 49 5.94 1.84 18.41
CA ILE A 49 4.52 2.07 18.73
C ILE A 49 3.70 2.28 17.44
N TYR A 50 4.27 2.95 16.44
CA TYR A 50 3.60 3.14 15.15
C TYR A 50 3.45 1.81 14.40
N GLU A 51 4.47 0.95 14.45
CA GLU A 51 4.42 -0.39 13.87
C GLU A 51 3.33 -1.24 14.54
N ASP A 52 3.28 -1.24 15.88
CA ASP A 52 2.26 -1.95 16.66
C ASP A 52 0.85 -1.43 16.32
N CYS A 53 0.66 -0.11 16.23
CA CYS A 53 -0.63 0.47 15.84
C CYS A 53 -1.10 0.00 14.46
N ILE A 54 -0.19 -0.08 13.48
CA ILE A 54 -0.50 -0.58 12.13
C ILE A 54 -0.82 -2.07 12.16
N LEU A 55 -0.07 -2.84 12.96
CA LEU A 55 -0.28 -4.27 13.13
C LEU A 55 -1.67 -4.55 13.73
N TYR A 56 -2.03 -3.89 14.83
CA TYR A 56 -3.35 -4.01 15.43
C TYR A 56 -4.46 -3.52 14.49
N GLY A 57 -4.24 -2.41 13.77
CA GLY A 57 -5.17 -1.92 12.75
C GLY A 57 -5.40 -2.92 11.61
N GLY A 58 -4.33 -3.59 11.16
CA GLY A 58 -4.39 -4.62 10.12
C GLY A 58 -5.13 -5.88 10.59
N ILE A 59 -4.89 -6.33 11.83
CA ILE A 59 -5.64 -7.43 12.44
C ILE A 59 -7.12 -7.08 12.52
N PHE A 60 -7.44 -5.88 13.03
CA PHE A 60 -8.81 -5.42 13.16
C PHE A 60 -9.51 -5.33 11.80
N GLY A 61 -8.87 -4.71 10.80
CA GLY A 61 -9.39 -4.62 9.43
C GLY A 61 -9.54 -5.98 8.74
N GLY A 62 -8.66 -6.94 9.03
CA GLY A 62 -8.78 -8.31 8.54
C GLY A 62 -10.00 -9.03 9.13
N ILE A 63 -10.27 -8.84 10.42
CA ILE A 63 -11.44 -9.44 11.09
C ILE A 63 -12.74 -8.85 10.53
N THR A 64 -12.80 -7.53 10.31
CA THR A 64 -14.00 -6.87 9.76
C THR A 64 -14.26 -7.22 8.30
N LEU A 65 -13.24 -7.65 7.55
CA LEU A 65 -13.41 -8.15 6.19
C LEU A 65 -14.10 -9.52 6.16
N ILE A 66 -13.77 -10.39 7.12
CA ILE A 66 -14.27 -11.77 7.19
C ILE A 66 -15.65 -11.81 7.87
N THR A 67 -15.83 -11.00 8.91
CA THR A 67 -17.08 -10.95 9.67
C THR A 67 -17.77 -9.62 9.36
N PRO A 68 -18.97 -9.62 8.75
CA PRO A 68 -19.73 -8.41 8.49
C PRO A 68 -20.31 -7.87 9.80
N ILE A 69 -19.43 -7.35 10.66
CA ILE A 69 -19.79 -6.69 11.90
C ILE A 69 -20.30 -5.32 11.49
N GLN A 70 -21.63 -5.16 11.54
CA GLN A 70 -22.26 -3.84 11.40
C GLN A 70 -22.01 -3.08 12.69
N PHE A 71 -20.87 -2.39 12.74
CA PHE A 71 -20.65 -1.41 13.78
C PHE A 71 -21.67 -0.29 13.57
N GLY A 72 -22.61 -0.15 14.50
CA GLY A 72 -23.50 1.01 14.63
C GLY A 72 -22.73 2.25 15.06
N LEU A 73 -21.64 2.56 14.36
CA LEU A 73 -20.89 3.80 14.52
C LEU A 73 -21.83 4.90 14.06
N GLY A 74 -22.36 5.66 15.01
CA GLY A 74 -23.13 6.86 14.72
C GLY A 74 -22.34 7.84 13.84
N PRO A 75 -22.96 8.94 13.38
CA PRO A 75 -22.35 9.88 12.45
C PRO A 75 -20.99 10.42 12.91
N ILE A 76 -20.77 10.54 14.23
CA ILE A 76 -19.50 10.96 14.83
C ILE A 76 -18.39 9.92 14.60
N GLY A 77 -18.71 8.62 14.72
CA GLY A 77 -17.74 7.54 14.51
C GLY A 77 -17.29 7.46 13.05
N LEU A 78 -18.22 7.64 12.11
CA LEU A 78 -17.91 7.71 10.67
C LEU A 78 -17.03 8.92 10.33
N MET A 79 -17.30 10.07 10.94
CA MET A 79 -16.48 11.27 10.76
C MET A 79 -15.05 11.05 11.24
N LEU A 80 -14.88 10.40 12.39
CA LEU A 80 -13.57 10.08 12.96
C LEU A 80 -12.78 9.13 12.03
N ILE A 81 -13.42 8.06 11.56
CA ILE A 81 -12.82 7.09 10.65
C ILE A 81 -12.41 7.79 9.35
N GLY A 82 -13.30 8.60 8.76
CA GLY A 82 -13.00 9.36 7.55
C GLY A 82 -11.80 10.29 7.72
N LEU A 83 -11.67 10.95 8.88
CA LEU A 83 -10.52 11.79 9.20
C LEU A 83 -9.23 10.98 9.28
N PHE A 84 -9.23 9.84 9.99
CA PHE A 84 -8.06 8.97 10.08
C PHE A 84 -7.65 8.39 8.73
N THR A 85 -8.62 7.95 7.91
CA THR A 85 -8.36 7.50 6.54
C THR A 85 -7.77 8.64 5.70
N GLY A 86 -8.29 9.86 5.84
CA GLY A 86 -7.74 11.05 5.17
C GLY A 86 -6.29 11.34 5.56
N VAL A 87 -5.97 11.28 6.86
CA VAL A 87 -4.60 11.47 7.35
C VAL A 87 -3.66 10.38 6.80
N PHE A 88 -4.10 9.13 6.74
CA PHE A 88 -3.33 8.02 6.19
C PHE A 88 -3.10 8.17 4.67
N VAL A 89 -4.14 8.50 3.90
CA VAL A 89 -3.99 8.73 2.45
C VAL A 89 -3.11 9.95 2.18
N GLY A 90 -3.23 11.00 2.98
CA GLY A 90 -2.36 12.18 2.92
C GLY A 90 -0.90 11.85 3.18
N SER A 91 -0.61 11.02 4.20
CA SER A 91 0.77 10.59 4.48
C SER A 91 1.33 9.71 3.36
N VAL A 92 0.54 8.83 2.75
CA VAL A 92 0.93 8.05 1.56
C VAL A 92 1.21 8.95 0.36
N ALA A 93 0.40 9.97 0.13
CA ALA A 93 0.60 10.91 -0.98
C ALA A 93 1.93 11.68 -0.85
N VAL A 94 2.21 12.23 0.34
CA VAL A 94 3.50 12.87 0.64
C VAL A 94 4.64 11.86 0.55
N SER A 95 4.40 10.63 1.01
CA SER A 95 5.31 9.49 0.92
C SER A 95 5.81 9.28 -0.50
N ILE A 96 4.87 9.14 -1.42
CA ILE A 96 5.16 8.95 -2.84
C ILE A 96 5.89 10.17 -3.43
N ALA A 97 5.43 11.39 -3.13
CA ALA A 97 6.02 12.60 -3.71
C ALA A 97 7.53 12.73 -3.43
N GLU A 98 7.96 12.51 -2.18
CA GLU A 98 9.38 12.61 -1.83
C GLU A 98 10.21 11.45 -2.41
N VAL A 99 9.65 10.24 -2.52
CA VAL A 99 10.34 9.13 -3.22
C VAL A 99 10.51 9.48 -4.71
N LEU A 100 9.48 10.07 -5.33
CA LEU A 100 9.55 10.54 -6.71
C LEU A 100 10.60 11.64 -6.90
N ASP A 101 10.75 12.56 -5.96
CA ASP A 101 11.77 13.62 -6.02
C ASP A 101 13.20 13.08 -5.90
N VAL A 102 13.39 11.97 -5.17
CA VAL A 102 14.70 11.32 -5.02
C VAL A 102 15.16 10.64 -6.32
N VAL A 103 14.25 10.13 -7.16
CA VAL A 103 14.59 9.41 -8.41
C VAL A 103 15.40 10.28 -9.40
N PRO A 104 15.00 11.54 -9.70
CA PRO A 104 15.80 12.45 -10.51
C PRO A 104 17.18 12.75 -9.92
N ILE A 105 17.25 12.95 -8.60
CA ILE A 105 18.49 13.26 -7.89
C ILE A 105 19.47 12.09 -7.99
N LEU A 106 18.98 10.87 -7.74
CA LEU A 106 19.78 9.65 -7.84
C LEU A 106 20.33 9.47 -9.27
N THR A 107 19.49 9.71 -10.27
CA THR A 107 19.88 9.57 -11.69
C THR A 107 20.94 10.59 -12.11
N ARG A 108 20.92 11.79 -11.53
CA ARG A 108 21.98 12.80 -11.72
C ARG A 108 23.28 12.39 -11.00
N ARG A 109 23.19 11.81 -9.80
CA ARG A 109 24.34 11.32 -9.00
C ARG A 109 25.11 10.19 -9.69
N ILE A 110 24.41 9.28 -10.36
CA ILE A 110 25.01 8.15 -11.10
C ILE A 110 25.46 8.53 -12.52
N TYR A 111 25.51 9.83 -12.85
CA TYR A 111 25.90 10.37 -14.17
C TYR A 111 25.13 9.81 -15.37
N LEU A 112 23.94 9.23 -15.17
CA LEU A 112 23.03 8.75 -16.21
C LEU A 112 22.28 9.93 -16.86
N LYS A 113 23.01 10.87 -17.47
CA LYS A 113 22.45 12.08 -18.10
C LYS A 113 21.44 11.78 -19.21
N LYS A 114 21.54 10.62 -19.89
CA LYS A 114 20.61 10.18 -20.95
C LYS A 114 19.58 9.14 -20.51
N GLY A 115 19.80 8.45 -19.38
CA GLY A 115 18.94 7.35 -18.94
C GLY A 115 17.57 7.80 -18.42
N LEU A 116 17.51 8.98 -17.79
CA LEU A 116 16.27 9.48 -17.18
C LEU A 116 15.20 9.81 -18.22
N VAL A 117 15.60 10.46 -19.32
CA VAL A 117 14.70 10.76 -20.44
C VAL A 117 14.14 9.45 -21.00
N PHE A 118 14.98 8.43 -21.16
CA PHE A 118 14.55 7.12 -21.65
C PHE A 118 13.59 6.43 -20.68
N LEU A 119 13.83 6.51 -19.38
CA LEU A 119 12.96 5.95 -18.34
C LEU A 119 11.59 6.64 -18.31
N MET A 120 11.57 7.97 -18.35
CA MET A 120 10.34 8.76 -18.45
C MET A 120 9.57 8.43 -19.73
N LEU A 121 10.28 8.25 -20.84
CA LEU A 121 9.68 7.95 -22.14
C LEU A 121 9.11 6.52 -22.17
N CYS A 122 9.81 5.53 -21.61
CA CYS A 122 9.28 4.18 -21.41
C CYS A 122 8.04 4.17 -20.50
N LEU A 123 8.04 4.92 -19.40
CA LEU A 123 6.88 5.05 -18.52
C LEU A 123 5.69 5.72 -19.23
N ALA A 124 5.96 6.79 -19.98
CA ALA A 124 4.95 7.50 -20.76
C ALA A 124 4.34 6.60 -21.84
N ILE A 125 5.17 5.85 -22.58
CA ILE A 125 4.70 4.86 -23.56
C ILE A 125 3.88 3.78 -22.87
N GLY A 126 4.36 3.19 -21.77
CA GLY A 126 3.61 2.17 -21.04
C GLY A 126 2.24 2.65 -20.57
N LYS A 127 2.16 3.86 -20.02
CA LYS A 127 0.90 4.52 -19.63
C LYS A 127 0.00 4.81 -20.84
N MET A 128 0.58 5.30 -21.94
CA MET A 128 -0.14 5.57 -23.18
C MET A 128 -0.74 4.29 -23.76
N THR A 129 0.05 3.23 -23.88
CA THR A 129 -0.39 1.92 -24.37
C THR A 129 -1.45 1.31 -23.46
N GLY A 130 -1.27 1.36 -22.14
CA GLY A 130 -2.27 0.89 -21.18
C GLY A 130 -3.59 1.66 -21.28
N SER A 131 -3.54 2.98 -21.46
CA SER A 131 -4.74 3.81 -21.67
C SER A 131 -5.41 3.51 -23.01
N LEU A 132 -4.64 3.37 -24.09
CA LEU A 132 -5.19 3.00 -25.40
C LEU A 132 -5.87 1.63 -25.35
N LEU A 133 -5.23 0.62 -24.72
CA LEU A 133 -5.82 -0.71 -24.56
C LEU A 133 -7.11 -0.65 -23.74
N TYR A 134 -7.14 0.13 -22.66
CA TYR A 134 -8.35 0.30 -21.84
C TYR A 134 -9.55 0.83 -22.65
N TYR A 135 -9.33 1.76 -23.58
CA TYR A 135 -10.41 2.35 -24.38
C TYR A 135 -10.70 1.62 -25.71
N LEU A 136 -9.70 1.05 -26.37
CA LEU A 136 -9.85 0.43 -27.69
C LEU A 136 -10.24 -1.04 -27.63
N VAL A 137 -9.88 -1.75 -26.56
CA VAL A 137 -10.22 -3.16 -26.40
C VAL A 137 -11.54 -3.28 -25.60
N GLN A 138 -12.66 -3.30 -26.32
CA GLN A 138 -13.96 -3.64 -25.73
C GLN A 138 -13.93 -5.08 -25.20
N GLY A 139 -14.02 -5.22 -23.88
CA GLY A 139 -13.95 -6.51 -23.16
C GLY A 139 -12.90 -6.58 -22.05
N PHE A 140 -12.04 -5.56 -21.89
CA PHE A 140 -10.99 -5.57 -20.85
C PHE A 140 -11.49 -5.26 -19.42
N TYR A 141 -12.74 -4.79 -19.28
CA TYR A 141 -13.37 -4.43 -17.99
C TYR A 141 -14.68 -5.21 -17.74
N THR A 142 -14.98 -6.23 -18.55
CA THR A 142 -16.23 -6.99 -18.43
C THR A 142 -15.93 -8.40 -17.95
N ASP A 143 -15.83 -8.53 -16.63
CA ASP A 143 -16.19 -9.74 -15.88
C ASP A 143 -17.34 -9.39 -14.93
#